data_AF-A0A4Z2IXD6-F1
#
_entry.id   AF-A0A4Z2IXD6-F1
#
_cell.length_a   1.000
_cell.length_b   1.000
_cell.length_c   1.000
_cell.angle_alpha   90.00
_cell.angle_beta   90.00
_cell.angle_gamma   90.00
#
_symmetry.space_group_name_H-M   'P 1'
#
loop_
_entity.id
_entity.type
_entity.pdbx_description
1 polymer ?
#
loop_
_entity_poly.entity_id
_entity_poly.type
_entity_poly.pdbx_seq_one_letter_code
_entity_poly.pdbx_strand_id
1 'polypeptide(L)'
;MDAISRLMSPSTLSSRGAERRSYSLRASRLVPSSRSVANNRYSLWKLGVTHVLNGAHGKMHCQGSPRVFVHCAVGVSRSASLVLAYLMIHHHYTLLEAINKVKERRWIFPNRGFLKQLCALDMKLWKVLVHCIMGMSRSSTLVLAYLMIYRHLPLKRALQKLIQKRAIYPNRNFLALLLDLDLQLTRKKQTCQIL
;
A
#
# COMPACT_ATOMS: atom_id res chain seq x y z
N MET A 1 -20.21 -59.61 -0.45
CA MET A 1 -21.47 -59.78 0.29
C MET A 1 -21.09 -60.55 1.54
N ASP A 2 -21.02 -59.89 2.70
CA ASP A 2 -20.92 -60.58 3.98
C ASP A 2 -21.26 -59.66 5.15
N ALA A 3 -21.81 -60.29 6.18
CA ALA A 3 -22.11 -59.80 7.53
C ALA A 3 -23.30 -58.84 7.71
N ILE A 4 -24.49 -59.42 7.49
CA ILE A 4 -25.52 -59.66 8.53
C ILE A 4 -26.07 -58.45 9.30
N SER A 5 -27.35 -58.24 9.04
CA SER A 5 -28.28 -57.32 9.68
C SER A 5 -28.84 -57.84 11.02
N ARG A 6 -29.18 -56.88 11.90
CA ARG A 6 -30.23 -56.86 12.95
C ARG A 6 -29.93 -57.47 14.33
N LEU A 7 -29.92 -56.62 15.34
CA LEU A 7 -30.81 -56.71 16.51
C LEU A 7 -30.99 -55.32 17.16
N MET A 8 -32.24 -55.07 17.54
CA MET A 8 -32.86 -53.83 18.05
C MET A 8 -32.23 -53.34 19.37
N SER A 9 -32.29 -52.08 19.81
CA SER A 9 -33.54 -51.39 20.20
C SER A 9 -33.32 -49.91 20.59
N PRO A 10 -34.40 -49.09 20.62
CA PRO A 10 -34.37 -47.67 20.96
C PRO A 10 -34.72 -47.41 22.44
N SER A 11 -33.77 -46.92 23.23
CA SER A 11 -34.05 -46.15 24.46
C SER A 11 -32.75 -45.76 25.17
N THR A 12 -32.44 -44.48 25.19
CA THR A 12 -31.99 -43.73 26.38
C THR A 12 -31.93 -42.26 26.01
N LEU A 13 -32.98 -41.54 26.38
CA LEU A 13 -32.97 -40.09 26.46
C LEU A 13 -32.01 -39.72 27.60
N SER A 14 -30.94 -38.97 27.33
CA SER A 14 -30.38 -38.09 28.35
C SER A 14 -29.77 -36.84 27.72
N SER A 15 -30.50 -35.75 27.94
CA SER A 15 -30.01 -34.40 28.21
C SER A 15 -28.73 -33.93 27.50
N ARG A 16 -28.91 -33.19 26.42
CA ARG A 16 -28.22 -31.90 26.19
C ARG A 16 -28.82 -31.22 24.95
N GLY A 17 -29.87 -30.44 25.20
CA GLY A 17 -30.26 -29.37 24.30
C GLY A 17 -29.15 -28.32 24.23
N ALA A 18 -29.16 -27.56 23.13
CA ALA A 18 -28.27 -26.46 22.78
C ALA A 18 -26.91 -26.81 22.14
N GLU A 19 -26.93 -27.28 20.88
CA GLU A 19 -25.91 -26.84 19.90
C GLU A 19 -26.21 -27.16 18.42
N ARG A 20 -27.33 -27.80 18.07
CA ARG A 20 -27.56 -28.27 16.69
C ARG A 20 -28.24 -27.26 15.75
N ARG A 21 -28.70 -26.10 16.24
CA ARG A 21 -29.39 -25.08 15.42
C ARG A 21 -28.46 -24.11 14.69
N SER A 22 -27.25 -23.88 15.18
CA SER A 22 -26.31 -22.90 14.59
C SER A 22 -25.60 -23.40 13.32
N TYR A 23 -25.35 -24.72 13.23
CA TYR A 23 -24.73 -25.33 12.04
C TYR A 23 -25.67 -25.32 10.82
N SER A 24 -26.97 -25.51 11.03
CA SER A 24 -28.00 -25.53 9.99
C SER A 24 -28.13 -24.19 9.24
N LEU A 25 -28.03 -23.07 9.94
CA LEU A 25 -28.12 -21.71 9.34
C LEU A 25 -26.85 -21.29 8.59
N ARG A 26 -25.71 -21.93 8.85
CA ARG A 26 -24.45 -21.70 8.11
C ARG A 26 -24.36 -22.59 6.87
N ALA A 27 -24.89 -23.81 6.93
CA ALA A 27 -24.94 -24.72 5.79
C ALA A 27 -25.77 -24.17 4.62
N SER A 28 -26.82 -23.39 4.91
CA SER A 28 -27.66 -22.70 3.91
C SER A 28 -26.93 -21.60 3.13
N ARG A 29 -25.71 -21.22 3.55
CA ARG A 29 -24.82 -20.28 2.83
C ARG A 29 -23.78 -20.98 1.96
N LEU A 30 -23.71 -22.32 2.00
CA LEU A 30 -22.83 -23.11 1.14
C LEU A 30 -23.52 -23.33 -0.21
N VAL A 31 -22.84 -22.92 -1.28
CA VAL A 31 -23.35 -23.06 -2.65
C VAL A 31 -22.43 -24.02 -3.41
N PRO A 32 -22.84 -25.28 -3.67
CA PRO A 32 -22.07 -26.17 -4.52
C PRO A 32 -22.06 -25.64 -5.97
N SER A 33 -20.91 -25.71 -6.63
CA SER A 33 -20.77 -25.24 -8.02
C SER A 33 -19.67 -26.00 -8.76
N SER A 34 -19.63 -25.85 -10.08
CA SER A 34 -18.64 -26.51 -10.94
C SER A 34 -17.28 -25.78 -10.97
N ARG A 35 -16.24 -26.47 -11.44
CA ARG A 35 -14.89 -25.88 -11.64
C ARG A 35 -14.92 -24.59 -12.47
N SER A 36 -15.74 -24.55 -13.52
CA SER A 36 -15.87 -23.39 -14.41
C SER A 36 -16.46 -22.18 -13.68
N VAL A 37 -17.42 -22.39 -12.78
CA VAL A 37 -18.00 -21.33 -11.94
C VAL A 37 -17.00 -20.87 -10.88
N ALA A 38 -16.31 -21.80 -10.23
CA ALA A 38 -15.28 -21.51 -9.23
C ALA A 38 -14.09 -20.72 -9.80
N ASN A 39 -13.82 -20.83 -11.10
CA ASN A 39 -12.77 -20.07 -11.80
C ASN A 39 -13.28 -18.79 -12.47
N ASN A 40 -14.59 -18.54 -12.50
CA ASN A 40 -15.18 -17.35 -13.09
C ASN A 40 -15.36 -16.24 -12.03
N ARG A 41 -14.41 -15.30 -12.00
CA ARG A 41 -14.41 -14.19 -11.03
C ARG A 41 -15.66 -13.32 -11.10
N TYR A 42 -16.23 -13.11 -12.29
CA TYR A 42 -17.43 -12.28 -12.46
C TYR A 42 -18.66 -12.98 -11.87
N SER A 43 -18.83 -14.27 -12.14
CA SER A 43 -19.94 -15.06 -11.59
C SER A 43 -19.85 -15.15 -10.06
N LEU A 44 -18.66 -15.37 -9.50
CA LEU A 44 -18.47 -15.39 -8.04
C LEU A 44 -18.80 -14.04 -7.38
N TRP A 45 -18.36 -12.93 -7.98
CA TRP A 45 -18.69 -11.60 -7.51
C TRP A 45 -20.21 -11.34 -7.57
N LYS A 46 -20.86 -11.68 -8.69
CA LYS A 46 -22.31 -11.51 -8.87
C LYS A 46 -23.12 -12.32 -7.86
N LEU A 47 -22.60 -13.49 -7.45
CA LEU A 47 -23.21 -14.36 -6.44
C LEU A 47 -22.88 -13.96 -4.99
N GLY A 48 -22.05 -12.93 -4.78
CA GLY A 48 -21.64 -12.50 -3.43
C GLY A 48 -20.76 -13.51 -2.70
N VAL A 49 -20.07 -14.40 -3.42
CA VAL A 49 -19.20 -15.42 -2.84
C VAL A 49 -17.95 -14.75 -2.26
N THR A 50 -17.73 -14.89 -0.96
CA THR A 50 -16.58 -14.30 -0.25
C THR A 50 -15.42 -15.28 -0.07
N HIS A 51 -15.70 -16.58 -0.04
CA HIS A 51 -14.72 -17.64 0.18
C HIS A 51 -15.06 -18.83 -0.72
N VAL A 52 -14.06 -19.38 -1.42
CA VAL A 52 -14.20 -20.57 -2.25
C VAL A 52 -13.43 -21.71 -1.60
N LEU A 53 -14.14 -22.76 -1.18
CA LEU A 53 -13.53 -23.99 -0.68
C LEU A 53 -13.41 -24.99 -1.84
N ASN A 54 -12.18 -25.37 -2.20
CA ASN A 54 -11.97 -26.39 -3.22
C ASN A 54 -12.05 -27.80 -2.60
N GLY A 55 -13.19 -28.47 -2.75
CA GLY A 55 -13.39 -29.86 -2.29
C GLY A 55 -12.70 -30.93 -3.15
N ALA A 56 -12.13 -30.56 -4.31
CA ALA A 56 -11.34 -31.44 -5.17
C ALA A 56 -9.84 -31.16 -5.03
N HIS A 57 -9.38 -30.81 -3.82
CA HIS A 57 -7.99 -30.50 -3.55
C HIS A 57 -7.12 -31.77 -3.67
N GLY A 58 -6.38 -31.88 -4.78
CA GLY A 58 -5.41 -32.94 -5.04
C GLY A 58 -4.42 -32.50 -6.12
N LYS A 59 -3.16 -32.95 -6.03
CA LYS A 59 -2.02 -32.51 -6.88
C LYS A 59 -2.31 -32.45 -8.38
N MET A 60 -3.28 -33.21 -8.90
CA MET A 60 -3.64 -33.27 -10.32
C MET A 60 -4.81 -32.36 -10.76
N HIS A 61 -5.59 -31.81 -9.83
CA HIS A 61 -6.78 -30.99 -10.13
C HIS A 61 -6.74 -29.57 -9.53
N CYS A 62 -5.68 -29.24 -8.80
CA CYS A 62 -5.40 -27.90 -8.29
C CYS A 62 -4.68 -27.05 -9.33
N GLN A 63 -5.42 -26.30 -10.15
CA GLN A 63 -4.86 -25.13 -10.86
C GLN A 63 -5.08 -23.82 -10.08
N GLY A 64 -5.34 -23.92 -8.78
CA GLY A 64 -5.47 -22.76 -7.89
C GLY A 64 -4.10 -22.22 -7.54
N SER A 65 -3.65 -21.19 -8.24
CA SER A 65 -2.50 -20.38 -7.83
C SER A 65 -2.73 -19.80 -6.43
N PRO A 66 -1.69 -19.57 -5.59
CA PRO A 66 -1.79 -18.88 -4.29
C PRO A 66 -2.10 -17.38 -4.43
N ARG A 67 -2.95 -17.02 -5.40
CA ARG A 67 -3.28 -15.65 -5.76
C ARG A 67 -4.42 -15.17 -4.88
N VAL A 68 -4.13 -14.14 -4.08
CA VAL A 68 -5.11 -13.43 -3.28
C VAL A 68 -5.88 -12.46 -4.19
N PHE A 69 -7.21 -12.53 -4.15
CA PHE A 69 -8.09 -11.59 -4.85
C PHE A 69 -8.47 -10.44 -3.91
N VAL A 70 -8.11 -9.21 -4.27
CA VAL A 70 -8.41 -8.00 -3.49
C VAL A 70 -9.42 -7.15 -4.26
N HIS A 71 -10.63 -7.00 -3.71
CA HIS A 71 -11.69 -6.20 -4.34
C HIS A 71 -12.42 -5.30 -3.35
N CYS A 72 -13.14 -4.31 -3.89
CA CYS A 72 -14.16 -3.55 -3.18
C CYS A 72 -15.46 -3.62 -3.99
N ALA A 73 -16.35 -2.64 -3.87
CA ALA A 73 -17.62 -2.63 -4.63
C ALA A 73 -17.38 -2.69 -6.15
N VAL A 74 -16.59 -1.75 -6.69
CA VAL A 74 -16.26 -1.67 -8.14
C VAL A 74 -14.77 -1.80 -8.43
N GLY A 75 -13.93 -2.03 -7.41
CA GLY A 75 -12.50 -2.27 -7.58
C GLY A 75 -11.63 -1.03 -7.86
N VAL A 76 -12.20 0.17 -7.98
CA VAL A 76 -11.49 1.37 -8.49
C VAL A 76 -10.74 2.15 -7.41
N SER A 77 -11.30 2.29 -6.20
CA SER A 77 -10.75 3.18 -5.16
C SER A 77 -10.19 2.43 -3.95
N ARG A 78 -11.03 1.82 -3.10
CA ARG A 78 -10.60 1.24 -1.81
C ARG A 78 -9.63 0.08 -1.97
N SER A 79 -10.01 -0.96 -2.73
CA SER A 79 -9.12 -2.09 -2.98
C SER A 79 -7.88 -1.68 -3.75
N ALA A 80 -7.99 -0.71 -4.65
CA ALA A 80 -6.82 -0.18 -5.34
C ALA A 80 -5.83 0.49 -4.40
N SER A 81 -6.32 1.30 -3.47
CA SER A 81 -5.47 1.97 -2.49
C SER A 81 -4.72 0.96 -1.62
N LEU A 82 -5.36 -0.14 -1.22
CA LEU A 82 -4.71 -1.22 -0.47
C LEU A 82 -3.61 -1.91 -1.29
N VAL A 83 -3.88 -2.24 -2.57
CA VAL A 83 -2.88 -2.84 -3.45
C VAL A 83 -1.71 -1.90 -3.68
N LEU A 84 -1.95 -0.60 -3.87
CA LEU A 84 -0.90 0.41 -4.00
C LEU A 84 -0.01 0.45 -2.75
N ALA A 85 -0.62 0.57 -1.57
CA ALA A 85 0.13 0.58 -0.31
C ALA A 85 0.94 -0.71 -0.11
N TYR A 86 0.39 -1.87 -0.47
CA TYR A 86 1.11 -3.14 -0.43
C TYR A 86 2.36 -3.13 -1.32
N LEU A 87 2.24 -2.67 -2.57
CA LEU A 87 3.38 -2.54 -3.48
C LEU A 87 4.44 -1.57 -2.94
N MET A 88 4.02 -0.46 -2.34
CA MET A 88 4.95 0.50 -1.75
C MET A 88 5.71 -0.10 -0.56
N ILE A 89 5.03 -0.84 0.32
CA ILE A 89 5.62 -1.38 1.55
C ILE A 89 6.49 -2.61 1.27
N HIS A 90 6.00 -3.56 0.46
CA HIS A 90 6.62 -4.87 0.29
C HIS A 90 7.45 -5.01 -0.99
N HIS A 91 7.21 -4.17 -1.99
CA HIS A 91 7.96 -4.16 -3.24
C HIS A 91 8.79 -2.89 -3.43
N HIS A 92 8.81 -2.00 -2.43
CA HIS A 92 9.61 -0.78 -2.41
C HIS A 92 9.37 0.13 -3.62
N TYR A 93 8.14 0.14 -4.13
CA TYR A 93 7.75 1.07 -5.18
C TYR A 93 7.44 2.45 -4.60
N THR A 94 7.85 3.49 -5.30
CA THR A 94 7.26 4.81 -5.11
C THR A 94 5.76 4.77 -5.40
N LEU A 95 4.99 5.71 -4.87
CA LEU A 95 3.56 5.80 -5.19
C LEU A 95 3.31 5.84 -6.71
N LEU A 96 4.15 6.55 -7.47
CA LEU A 96 4.02 6.66 -8.92
C LEU A 96 4.25 5.31 -9.62
N GLU A 97 5.31 4.59 -9.25
CA GLU A 97 5.61 3.26 -9.79
C GLU A 97 4.48 2.28 -9.46
N ALA A 98 3.98 2.30 -8.22
CA ALA A 98 2.84 1.46 -7.82
C ALA A 98 1.58 1.77 -8.64
N ILE A 99 1.27 3.05 -8.87
CA ILE A 99 0.14 3.46 -9.70
C ILE A 99 0.29 2.95 -11.13
N ASN A 100 1.44 3.16 -11.74
CA ASN A 100 1.71 2.72 -13.11
C ASN A 100 1.60 1.18 -13.21
N LYS A 101 2.20 0.46 -12.25
CA LYS A 101 2.14 -1.00 -12.20
C LYS A 101 0.72 -1.54 -12.13
N VAL A 102 -0.13 -0.93 -11.32
CA VAL A 102 -1.52 -1.37 -11.19
C VAL A 102 -2.34 -0.98 -12.43
N LYS A 103 -2.07 0.20 -13.02
CA LYS A 103 -2.74 0.68 -14.24
C LYS A 103 -2.47 -0.21 -15.46
N GLU A 104 -1.32 -0.88 -15.53
CA GLU A 104 -1.03 -1.88 -16.59
C GLU A 104 -2.10 -2.97 -16.68
N ARG A 105 -2.79 -3.29 -15.57
CA ARG A 105 -3.70 -4.44 -15.50
C ARG A 105 -5.15 -4.06 -15.29
N ARG A 106 -5.43 -2.86 -14.78
CA ARG A 106 -6.80 -2.41 -14.48
C ARG A 106 -6.89 -0.90 -14.28
N TRP A 107 -8.06 -0.37 -14.59
CA TRP A 107 -8.40 1.01 -14.28
C TRP A 107 -8.52 1.25 -12.77
N ILE A 108 -7.88 2.30 -12.27
CA ILE A 108 -7.93 2.72 -10.87
C ILE A 108 -8.13 4.22 -10.73
N PHE A 109 -8.84 4.60 -9.67
CA PHE A 109 -9.06 6.00 -9.31
C PHE A 109 -9.30 6.09 -7.79
N PRO A 110 -8.23 5.99 -6.98
CA PRO A 110 -8.32 6.26 -5.55
C PRO A 110 -8.92 7.65 -5.28
N ASN A 111 -9.86 7.75 -4.36
CA ASN A 111 -10.38 9.05 -3.96
C ASN A 111 -9.30 9.93 -3.31
N ARG A 112 -9.58 11.25 -3.20
CA ARG A 112 -8.63 12.23 -2.65
C ARG A 112 -8.14 11.89 -1.23
N GLY A 113 -8.98 11.30 -0.39
CA GLY A 113 -8.60 10.88 0.97
C GLY A 113 -7.54 9.79 0.95
N PHE A 114 -7.74 8.74 0.14
CA PHE A 114 -6.75 7.68 -0.03
C PHE A 114 -5.47 8.18 -0.70
N LEU A 115 -5.55 9.05 -1.72
CA LEU A 115 -4.36 9.64 -2.33
C LEU A 115 -3.52 10.41 -1.31
N LYS A 116 -4.16 11.22 -0.44
CA LYS A 116 -3.44 11.91 0.65
C LYS A 116 -2.73 10.92 1.59
N GLN A 117 -3.40 9.83 1.98
CA GLN A 117 -2.82 8.79 2.82
C GLN A 117 -1.65 8.08 2.14
N LEU A 118 -1.78 7.78 0.84
CA LEU A 118 -0.72 7.16 0.05
C LEU A 118 0.48 8.09 -0.14
N CYS A 119 0.27 9.38 -0.40
CA CYS A 119 1.37 10.35 -0.44
C CYS A 119 2.09 10.46 0.91
N ALA A 120 1.34 10.46 2.02
CA ALA A 120 1.92 10.47 3.36
C ALA A 120 2.71 9.19 3.65
N LEU A 121 2.24 8.04 3.17
CA LEU A 121 2.98 6.77 3.23
C LEU A 121 4.27 6.85 2.42
N ASP A 122 4.21 7.35 1.19
CA ASP A 122 5.39 7.51 0.31
C ASP A 122 6.46 8.35 1.02
N MET A 123 6.08 9.53 1.54
CA MET A 123 7.00 10.38 2.31
C MET A 123 7.56 9.71 3.57
N LYS A 124 6.81 8.79 4.19
CA LYS A 124 7.26 8.06 5.38
C LYS A 124 8.27 6.97 5.03
N LEU A 125 8.11 6.31 3.89
CA LEU A 125 8.97 5.23 3.41
C LEU A 125 10.29 5.76 2.85
N TRP A 126 10.26 6.89 2.14
CA TRP A 126 11.44 7.48 1.50
C TRP A 126 12.08 8.58 2.36
N LYS A 127 12.94 8.18 3.30
CA LYS A 127 13.75 9.11 4.10
C LYS A 127 15.20 9.08 3.66
N VAL A 128 15.78 10.26 3.46
CA VAL A 128 17.20 10.43 3.15
C VAL A 128 17.90 11.08 4.34
N LEU A 129 18.95 10.42 4.84
CA LEU A 129 19.84 10.98 5.86
C LEU A 129 21.03 11.65 5.17
N VAL A 130 21.20 12.95 5.39
CA VAL A 130 22.39 13.69 4.93
C VAL A 130 23.30 13.93 6.13
N HIS A 131 24.50 13.34 6.12
CA HIS A 131 25.43 13.44 7.25
C HIS A 131 26.84 13.88 6.83
N CYS A 132 27.59 14.39 7.79
CA CYS A 132 29.04 14.52 7.75
C CYS A 132 29.57 14.16 9.15
N ILE A 133 30.87 14.37 9.44
CA ILE A 133 31.44 13.97 10.75
C ILE A 133 30.64 14.53 11.93
N MET A 134 30.34 15.84 11.93
CA MET A 134 29.60 16.49 13.03
C MET A 134 28.15 16.86 12.65
N GLY A 135 27.78 16.71 11.38
CA GLY A 135 26.49 17.19 10.89
C GLY A 135 26.29 18.72 10.96
N MET A 136 27.38 19.50 11.12
CA MET A 136 27.32 20.95 11.35
C MET A 136 27.64 21.79 10.11
N SER A 137 28.55 21.32 9.25
CA SER A 137 29.13 22.11 8.16
C SER A 137 28.76 21.51 6.81
N ARG A 138 29.61 20.61 6.25
CA ARG A 138 29.41 19.94 4.95
C ARG A 138 27.97 19.49 4.64
N SER A 139 27.37 18.67 5.52
CA SER A 139 26.01 18.15 5.30
C SER A 139 24.95 19.24 5.39
N SER A 140 25.10 20.20 6.32
CA SER A 140 24.16 21.31 6.44
C SER A 140 24.20 22.21 5.20
N THR A 141 25.38 22.43 4.62
CA THR A 141 25.56 23.18 3.36
C THR A 141 24.79 22.52 2.22
N LEU A 142 24.87 21.19 2.09
CA LEU A 142 24.10 20.46 1.08
C LEU A 142 22.58 20.61 1.28
N VAL A 143 22.12 20.52 2.53
CA VAL A 143 20.70 20.72 2.85
C VAL A 143 20.25 22.14 2.54
N LEU A 144 21.06 23.16 2.85
CA LEU A 144 20.77 24.56 2.52
C LEU A 144 20.67 24.76 1.00
N ALA A 145 21.65 24.28 0.24
CA ALA A 145 21.65 24.35 -1.22
C ALA A 145 20.41 23.64 -1.81
N TYR A 146 20.06 22.46 -1.29
CA TYR A 146 18.84 21.75 -1.69
C TYR A 146 17.57 22.58 -1.44
N LEU A 147 17.45 23.20 -0.27
CA LEU A 147 16.32 24.08 0.06
C LEU A 147 16.25 25.31 -0.87
N MET A 148 17.40 25.86 -1.26
CA MET A 148 17.45 26.99 -2.18
C MET A 148 17.04 26.61 -3.60
N ILE A 149 17.59 25.51 -4.12
CA ILE A 149 17.39 25.06 -5.50
C ILE A 149 15.97 24.52 -5.69
N TYR A 150 15.55 23.58 -4.84
CA TYR A 150 14.34 22.78 -5.05
C TYR A 150 13.12 23.26 -4.24
N ARG A 151 13.34 24.01 -3.15
CA ARG A 151 12.25 24.64 -2.40
C ARG A 151 12.18 26.14 -2.65
N HIS A 152 13.01 26.65 -3.55
CA HIS A 152 13.07 28.05 -3.98
C HIS A 152 13.18 29.06 -2.84
N LEU A 153 13.77 28.65 -1.71
CA LEU A 153 13.94 29.52 -0.56
C LEU A 153 15.18 30.40 -0.75
N PRO A 154 15.13 31.71 -0.43
CA PRO A 154 16.35 32.50 -0.33
C PRO A 154 17.23 31.97 0.81
N LEU A 155 18.55 32.15 0.70
CA LEU A 155 19.53 31.62 1.66
C LEU A 155 19.16 31.93 3.12
N LYS A 156 18.75 33.19 3.39
CA LYS A 156 18.32 33.63 4.73
C LYS A 156 17.18 32.76 5.28
N ARG A 157 16.16 32.45 4.48
CA ARG A 157 15.02 31.61 4.93
C ARG A 157 15.41 30.14 5.04
N ALA A 158 16.29 29.64 4.17
CA ALA A 158 16.81 28.29 4.28
C ALA A 158 17.60 28.10 5.59
N LEU A 159 18.46 29.07 5.94
CA LEU A 159 19.20 29.10 7.21
C LEU A 159 18.27 29.11 8.42
N GLN A 160 17.32 30.05 8.46
CA GLN A 160 16.33 30.15 9.54
C GLN A 160 15.60 28.81 9.76
N LYS A 161 15.17 28.18 8.65
CA LYS A 161 14.44 26.91 8.71
C LYS A 161 15.29 25.74 9.19
N LEU A 162 16.57 25.69 8.83
CA LEU A 162 17.46 24.60 9.24
C LEU A 162 17.93 24.77 10.68
N ILE A 163 18.27 26.01 11.08
CA ILE A 163 18.71 26.34 12.45
C ILE A 163 17.63 26.04 13.49
N GLN A 164 16.35 26.28 13.15
CA GLN A 164 15.22 25.91 14.01
C GLN A 164 15.14 24.41 14.32
N LYS A 165 15.74 23.55 13.49
CA LYS A 165 15.72 22.10 13.67
C LYS A 165 17.02 21.52 14.20
N ARG A 166 18.16 22.19 13.92
CA ARG A 166 19.48 21.73 14.31
C ARG A 166 20.45 22.90 14.27
N ALA A 167 21.27 23.04 15.32
CA ALA A 167 22.42 23.95 15.27
C ALA A 167 23.35 23.56 14.12
N ILE A 168 23.75 24.53 13.30
CA ILE A 168 24.63 24.33 12.16
C ILE A 168 25.65 25.46 12.10
N TYR A 169 26.81 25.17 11.52
CA TYR A 169 27.88 26.14 11.32
C TYR A 169 28.67 25.77 10.04
N PRO A 170 28.13 26.08 8.85
CA PRO A 170 28.92 26.05 7.61
C PRO A 170 30.16 26.93 7.74
N ASN A 171 31.31 26.46 7.25
CA ASN A 171 32.53 27.27 7.28
C ASN A 171 32.43 28.46 6.30
N ARG A 172 33.36 29.43 6.40
CA ARG A 172 33.33 30.64 5.56
C ARG A 172 33.31 30.33 4.06
N ASN A 173 34.07 29.33 3.61
CA ASN A 173 34.12 28.96 2.20
C ASN A 173 32.75 28.43 1.72
N PHE A 174 32.08 27.60 2.52
CA PHE A 174 30.73 27.13 2.20
C PHE A 174 29.69 28.25 2.24
N LEU A 175 29.81 29.20 3.16
CA LEU A 175 28.92 30.38 3.20
C LEU A 175 29.11 31.24 1.95
N ALA A 176 30.35 31.44 1.50
CA ALA A 176 30.64 32.19 0.27
C ALA A 176 29.99 31.50 -0.96
N LEU A 177 30.12 30.17 -1.07
CA LEU A 177 29.47 29.39 -2.13
C LEU A 177 27.94 29.49 -2.08
N LEU A 178 27.35 29.43 -0.88
CA LEU A 178 25.90 29.59 -0.72
C LEU A 178 25.43 31.00 -1.07
N LEU A 179 26.21 32.03 -0.75
CA LEU A 179 25.89 33.41 -1.10
C LEU A 179 25.94 33.63 -2.62
N ASP A 180 26.97 33.10 -3.28
CA ASP A 180 27.05 33.15 -4.75
C ASP A 180 25.87 32.42 -5.40
N LEU A 181 25.51 31.24 -4.88
CA LEU A 181 24.32 30.51 -5.32
C LEU A 181 23.03 31.33 -5.17
N ASP A 182 22.85 32.03 -4.05
CA ASP A 182 21.66 32.88 -3.81
C ASP A 182 21.58 34.03 -4.82
N LEU A 183 22.71 34.68 -5.13
CA LEU A 183 22.81 35.73 -6.14
C LEU A 183 22.52 35.20 -7.55
N GLN A 184 23.05 34.02 -7.89
CA GLN A 184 22.79 33.38 -9.18
C GLN A 184 21.31 33.01 -9.35
N LEU A 185 20.69 32.41 -8.33
CA LEU A 185 19.27 32.04 -8.36
C LEU A 185 18.36 33.28 -8.41
N THR A 186 18.74 34.36 -7.74
CA THR A 186 18.01 35.64 -7.78
C THR A 186 18.07 36.26 -9.17
N ARG A 187 19.26 36.33 -9.78
CA ARG A 187 19.44 36.82 -11.16
C ARG A 187 18.62 35.99 -12.16
N LYS A 188 18.67 34.66 -12.08
CA LYS A 188 17.89 33.77 -12.96
C LYS A 188 16.38 34.01 -12.86
N LYS A 189 15.86 34.25 -11.65
CA LYS A 189 14.44 34.58 -11.46
C LYS A 189 14.05 35.90 -12.12
N GLN A 190 14.92 36.91 -12.04
CA GLN A 190 14.68 38.21 -12.67
C GLN A 190 14.71 38.12 -14.20
N THR A 191 15.67 37.39 -14.78
CA THR A 191 15.76 37.21 -16.24
C THR A 191 14.58 36.42 -16.81
N CYS A 192 14.07 35.41 -16.09
CA CYS A 192 12.90 34.63 -16.52
C CYS A 192 11.55 35.34 -16.30
N GLN A 193 11.50 36.50 -15.64
CA GLN A 193 10.28 37.31 -15.51
C GLN A 193 10.15 38.38 -16.61
N ILE A 194 11.24 38.65 -17.35
CA ILE A 194 11.29 39.68 -18.40
C ILE A 194 11.11 39.05 -19.80
N LEU A 195 11.23 37.73 -19.91
CA LEU A 195 10.90 36.92 -21.09
C LEU A 195 9.52 36.29 -20.92
#